data_AF-A0A345H0Z4-F1
#
_entry.id   AF-A0A345H0Z4-F1
#
_cell.length_a   1.000
_cell.length_b   1.000
_cell.length_c   1.000
_cell.angle_alpha   90.00
_cell.angle_beta   90.00
_cell.angle_gamma   90.00
#
_symmetry.space_group_name_H-M   'P 1'
#
loop_
_entity.id
_entity.type
_entity.pdbx_description
1 polymer ?
#
loop_
_entity_poly.entity_id
_entity_poly.type
_entity_poly.pdbx_seq_one_letter_code
_entity_poly.pdbx_strand_id
1 'polypeptide(L)'
;MMKLIKEYLLYFMAVLPQIFLEDYYIILLATVSIGFIAGYLIQSKKVFLKMMIIQLIVISILFYLHHDRIAYIETILQNLGLSLILIPVIFIVFNTLNIAILFFFGYKIQDLIASNHIQQE
;
A
#
# COMPACT_ATOMS: atom_id res chain seq x y z
N MET A 1 17.39 -14.45 -10.62
CA MET A 1 17.37 -12.97 -10.78
C MET A 1 16.07 -12.48 -11.43
N MET A 2 15.70 -12.96 -12.62
CA MET A 2 14.49 -12.51 -13.35
C MET A 2 13.15 -12.74 -12.62
N LYS A 3 13.02 -13.86 -11.89
CA LYS A 3 11.82 -14.14 -11.05
C LYS A 3 11.67 -13.15 -9.89
N LEU A 4 12.78 -12.81 -9.22
CA LEU A 4 12.81 -11.81 -8.15
C LEU A 4 12.38 -10.44 -8.69
N ILE A 5 12.94 -10.01 -9.83
CA ILE A 5 12.61 -8.72 -10.45
C ILE A 5 11.10 -8.65 -10.77
N LYS A 6 10.52 -9.71 -11.34
CA LYS A 6 9.08 -9.77 -11.63
C LYS A 6 8.22 -9.72 -10.38
N GLU A 7 8.61 -10.42 -9.31
CA GLU A 7 7.90 -10.37 -8.03
C GLU A 7 7.93 -8.94 -7.45
N TYR A 8 9.09 -8.29 -7.40
CA TYR A 8 9.23 -6.94 -6.84
C TYR A 8 8.57 -5.86 -7.72
N LEU A 9 8.51 -6.05 -9.03
CA LEU A 9 7.88 -5.12 -9.98
C LEU A 9 6.43 -4.83 -9.61
N LEU A 10 5.65 -5.85 -9.23
CA LEU A 10 4.23 -5.68 -8.89
C LEU A 10 4.03 -4.90 -7.59
N TYR A 11 4.92 -5.07 -6.61
CA TYR A 11 4.89 -4.23 -5.40
C TYR A 11 5.23 -2.76 -5.75
N PHE A 12 6.17 -2.53 -6.67
CA PHE A 12 6.44 -1.18 -7.18
C PHE A 12 5.27 -0.61 -7.99
N MET A 13 4.54 -1.42 -8.75
CA MET A 13 3.35 -0.96 -9.46
C MET A 13 2.29 -0.44 -8.50
N ALA A 14 2.12 -1.05 -7.33
CA ALA A 14 1.18 -0.58 -6.29
C ALA A 14 1.61 0.75 -5.62
N VAL A 15 2.83 1.21 -5.88
CA VAL A 15 3.32 2.52 -5.42
C VAL A 15 2.97 3.63 -6.41
N LEU A 16 3.01 3.35 -7.71
CA LEU A 16 2.84 4.37 -8.76
C LEU A 16 1.58 5.21 -8.62
N PRO A 17 0.39 4.64 -8.32
CA PRO A 17 -0.83 5.44 -8.13
C PRO A 17 -0.66 6.53 -7.07
N GLN A 18 0.08 6.28 -5.99
CA GLN A 18 0.27 7.23 -4.89
C GLN A 18 1.15 8.43 -5.28
N ILE A 19 2.02 8.24 -6.28
CA ILE A 19 2.94 9.27 -6.78
C ILE A 19 2.21 10.15 -7.80
N PHE A 20 1.49 9.54 -8.74
CA PHE A 20 0.95 10.24 -9.91
C PHE A 20 -0.50 10.70 -9.78
N LEU A 21 -1.26 10.12 -8.86
CA LEU A 21 -2.67 10.46 -8.67
C LEU A 21 -2.85 11.32 -7.42
N GLU A 22 -3.83 12.21 -7.49
CA GLU A 22 -4.23 13.07 -6.37
C GLU A 22 -5.52 12.57 -5.71
N ASP A 23 -6.39 11.93 -6.49
CA ASP A 23 -7.64 11.38 -5.99
C ASP A 23 -7.40 10.12 -5.15
N TYR A 24 -7.67 10.25 -3.86
CA TYR A 24 -7.52 9.18 -2.88
C TYR A 24 -8.35 7.94 -3.22
N TYR A 25 -9.60 8.09 -3.68
CA TYR A 25 -10.46 6.96 -4.01
C TYR A 25 -9.90 6.15 -5.18
N ILE A 26 -9.34 6.82 -6.18
CA ILE A 26 -8.70 6.15 -7.33
C ILE A 26 -7.45 5.41 -6.87
N ILE A 27 -6.64 5.99 -5.96
CA ILE A 27 -5.48 5.33 -5.37
C ILE A 27 -5.88 4.05 -4.62
N LEU A 28 -6.96 4.09 -3.82
CA LEU A 28 -7.46 2.92 -3.09
C LEU A 28 -7.88 1.82 -4.05
N LEU A 29 -8.69 2.16 -5.05
CA LEU A 29 -9.18 1.21 -6.05
C LEU A 29 -8.01 0.58 -6.81
N ALA A 30 -7.06 1.39 -7.28
CA ALA A 30 -5.87 0.91 -7.98
C ALA A 30 -5.04 -0.03 -7.10
N THR A 31 -4.86 0.29 -5.82
CA THR A 31 -4.12 -0.56 -4.88
C THR A 31 -4.77 -1.95 -4.73
N VAL A 32 -6.09 -2.00 -4.59
CA VAL A 32 -6.83 -3.27 -4.51
C VAL A 32 -6.73 -4.05 -5.83
N SER A 33 -6.91 -3.39 -6.98
CA SER A 33 -6.80 -4.03 -8.29
C SER A 33 -5.40 -4.59 -8.55
N ILE A 34 -4.34 -3.86 -8.21
CA ILE A 34 -2.97 -4.34 -8.37
C ILE A 34 -2.69 -5.51 -7.41
N GLY A 35 -3.19 -5.44 -6.17
CA GLY A 35 -3.14 -6.56 -5.23
C GLY A 35 -3.82 -7.82 -5.79
N PHE A 36 -4.99 -7.67 -6.41
CA PHE A 36 -5.70 -8.77 -7.07
C PHE A 36 -4.89 -9.38 -8.21
N ILE A 37 -4.33 -8.57 -9.10
CA ILE A 37 -3.45 -9.04 -10.19
C ILE A 37 -2.21 -9.75 -9.64
N ALA A 38 -1.64 -9.21 -8.56
CA ALA A 38 -0.48 -9.80 -7.90
C ALA A 38 -0.77 -11.21 -7.37
N GLY A 39 -2.00 -11.53 -6.98
CA GLY A 39 -2.40 -12.89 -6.58
C GLY A 39 -2.15 -13.94 -7.66
N TYR A 40 -2.42 -13.60 -8.94
CA TYR A 40 -2.17 -14.54 -10.05
C TYR A 40 -0.68 -14.76 -10.33
N LEU A 41 0.16 -13.77 -10.04
CA LEU A 41 1.54 -13.71 -10.51
C LEU A 41 2.57 -14.01 -9.41
N ILE A 42 2.23 -13.76 -8.13
CA ILE A 42 3.13 -13.89 -7.00
C ILE A 42 2.62 -15.02 -6.10
N GLN A 43 3.43 -16.07 -5.94
CA GLN A 43 3.21 -17.09 -4.93
C GLN A 43 4.20 -16.88 -3.77
N SER A 44 3.87 -15.96 -2.86
CA SER A 44 4.74 -15.63 -1.73
C SER A 44 4.02 -15.78 -0.39
N LYS A 45 4.68 -16.38 0.61
CA LYS A 45 4.10 -16.55 1.96
C LYS A 45 4.05 -15.25 2.77
N LYS A 46 4.78 -14.21 2.35
CA LYS A 46 4.97 -12.96 3.13
C LYS A 46 4.61 -11.71 2.32
N VAL A 47 3.56 -11.77 1.50
CA VAL A 47 3.12 -10.63 0.64
C VAL A 47 2.84 -9.38 1.46
N PHE A 48 2.06 -9.50 2.53
CA PHE A 48 1.73 -8.37 3.40
C PHE A 48 2.97 -7.69 3.96
N LEU A 49 3.90 -8.47 4.55
CA LEU A 49 5.12 -7.92 5.14
C LEU A 49 6.03 -7.25 4.10
N LYS A 50 6.19 -7.87 2.92
CA LYS A 50 6.96 -7.28 1.82
C LYS A 50 6.35 -5.95 1.37
N MET A 51 5.04 -5.90 1.19
CA MET A 51 4.33 -4.69 0.81
C MET A 51 4.46 -3.61 1.89
N MET A 52 4.31 -3.97 3.16
CA MET A 52 4.43 -3.06 4.30
C MET A 52 5.82 -2.42 4.36
N ILE A 53 6.90 -3.19 4.18
CA ILE A 53 8.27 -2.64 4.17
C ILE A 53 8.48 -1.68 3.00
N ILE A 54 8.03 -2.05 1.80
CA ILE A 54 8.16 -1.20 0.60
C ILE A 54 7.38 0.11 0.79
N GLN A 55 6.13 0.02 1.27
CA GLN A 55 5.28 1.18 1.49
C GLN A 55 5.82 2.09 2.59
N LEU A 56 6.43 1.53 3.64
CA LEU A 56 7.05 2.33 4.69
C LEU A 56 8.12 3.26 4.11
N ILE A 57 8.98 2.72 3.23
CA ILE A 57 10.04 3.49 2.56
C ILE A 57 9.44 4.56 1.64
N VAL A 58 8.49 4.16 0.80
CA VAL A 58 7.88 5.04 -0.21
C VAL A 58 7.11 6.18 0.45
N ILE A 59 6.27 5.88 1.43
CA ILE A 59 5.45 6.89 2.12
C ILE A 59 6.34 7.81 2.94
N SER A 60 7.43 7.31 3.53
CA SER A 60 8.41 8.19 4.19
C SER A 60 9.04 9.19 3.21
N ILE A 61 9.38 8.75 2.01
CA ILE A 61 9.92 9.63 0.95
C ILE A 61 8.86 10.61 0.47
N LEU A 62 7.64 10.14 0.20
CA LEU A 62 6.54 10.98 -0.25
C LEU A 62 6.15 12.03 0.79
N PHE A 63 6.15 11.65 2.08
CA PHE A 63 5.90 12.56 3.19
C PHE A 63 6.89 13.72 3.20
N TYR A 64 8.18 13.44 2.99
CA TYR A 64 9.21 14.47 2.94
C TYR A 64 9.12 15.35 1.69
N LEU A 65 8.75 14.77 0.55
CA LEU A 65 8.65 15.51 -0.72
C LEU A 65 7.36 16.34 -0.86
N HIS A 66 6.26 15.92 -0.22
CA HIS A 66 4.94 16.53 -0.37
C HIS A 66 4.40 17.04 0.97
N HIS A 67 5.16 17.94 1.60
CA HIS A 67 4.80 18.53 2.90
C HIS A 67 3.38 19.15 2.91
N ASP A 68 2.93 19.69 1.77
CA ASP A 68 1.62 20.33 1.62
C ASP A 68 0.45 19.37 1.91
N ARG A 69 0.62 18.07 1.65
CA ARG A 69 -0.42 17.05 1.88
C ARG A 69 -0.67 16.78 3.38
N ILE A 70 0.20 17.26 4.26
CA ILE A 70 0.18 16.97 5.70
C ILE A 70 -0.28 18.18 6.52
N ALA A 71 -0.17 19.41 5.98
CA ALA A 71 -0.48 20.65 6.70
C ALA A 71 -1.89 20.69 7.31
N TYR A 72 -2.89 20.11 6.63
CA TYR A 72 -4.25 20.01 7.15
C TYR A 72 -4.36 19.06 8.36
N ILE A 73 -3.69 17.91 8.30
CA ILE A 73 -3.66 16.92 9.39
C ILE A 73 -2.83 17.44 10.56
N GLU A 74 -1.76 18.17 10.28
CA GLU A 74 -0.95 18.81 11.31
C GLU A 74 -1.80 19.73 12.20
N THR A 75 -2.64 20.55 11.57
CA THR A 75 -3.58 21.43 12.27
C THR A 75 -4.56 20.65 13.16
N ILE A 76 -5.14 19.55 12.64
CA ILE A 76 -6.08 18.71 13.41
C ILE A 76 -5.38 18.06 14.61
N LEU A 77 -4.20 17.50 14.40
CA LEU A 77 -3.48 16.76 15.44
C LEU A 77 -2.91 17.69 16.52
N GLN A 78 -2.47 18.90 16.14
CA GLN A 78 -2.14 19.95 17.10
C GLN A 78 -3.36 20.34 17.96
N ASN A 79 -4.55 20.48 17.35
CA ASN A 79 -5.78 20.75 18.09
C ASN A 79 -6.19 19.61 19.05
N LEU A 80 -5.72 18.38 18.79
CA LEU A 80 -5.87 17.23 19.68
C LEU A 80 -4.77 17.14 20.75
N GLY A 81 -3.87 18.12 20.83
CA GLY A 81 -2.79 18.18 21.81
C GLY A 81 -1.63 17.23 21.53
N LEU A 82 -1.53 16.66 20.32
CA LEU A 82 -0.46 15.76 19.96
C LEU A 82 0.82 16.53 19.62
N SER A 83 1.97 15.95 20.00
CA SER A 83 3.28 16.51 19.67
C SER A 83 3.49 16.53 18.15
N LEU A 84 4.08 17.62 17.65
CA LEU A 84 4.52 17.80 16.27
C LEU A 84 5.39 16.64 15.75
N ILE A 85 6.13 15.97 16.63
CA ILE A 85 7.00 14.84 16.28
C ILE A 85 6.18 13.55 16.05
N LEU A 86 5.04 13.39 16.72
CA LEU A 86 4.18 12.21 16.57
C LEU A 86 3.39 12.24 15.26
N ILE A 87 3.13 13.44 14.72
CA ILE A 87 2.32 13.63 13.51
C ILE A 87 2.91 12.91 12.29
N PRO A 88 4.20 13.09 11.93
CA PRO A 88 4.84 12.34 10.85
C PRO A 88 4.80 10.83 11.07
N VAL A 89 5.09 10.38 12.28
CA VAL A 89 5.20 8.95 12.61
C VAL A 89 3.84 8.28 12.45
N ILE A 90 2.79 8.87 13.01
CA ILE A 90 1.42 8.37 12.91
C ILE A 90 1.01 8.34 11.44
N PHE A 91 1.18 9.45 10.71
CA PHE A 91 0.75 9.51 9.32
C PHE A 91 1.44 8.46 8.45
N ILE A 92 2.77 8.34 8.54
CA ILE A 92 3.54 7.36 7.75
C ILE A 92 3.10 5.94 8.09
N VAL A 93 2.98 5.60 9.39
CA VAL A 93 2.64 4.26 9.83
C VAL A 93 1.22 3.88 9.42
N PHE A 94 0.24 4.75 9.65
CA PHE A 94 -1.17 4.47 9.30
C PHE A 94 -1.36 4.36 7.79
N ASN A 95 -0.75 5.23 7.01
CA ASN A 95 -0.89 5.20 5.56
C ASN A 95 -0.20 3.96 4.97
N THR A 96 0.98 3.60 5.50
CA THR A 96 1.67 2.34 5.17
C THR A 96 0.80 1.13 5.46
N LEU A 97 0.21 1.08 6.66
CA LEU A 97 -0.64 -0.02 7.07
C LEU A 97 -1.88 -0.13 6.18
N ASN A 98 -2.54 0.99 5.89
CA ASN A 98 -3.74 1.02 5.07
C ASN A 98 -3.49 0.47 3.66
N ILE A 99 -2.45 0.98 2.97
CA ILE A 99 -2.10 0.51 1.63
C ILE A 99 -1.70 -0.98 1.64
N ALA A 100 -0.92 -1.43 2.65
CA ALA A 100 -0.53 -2.82 2.76
C ALA A 100 -1.73 -3.74 2.97
N ILE A 101 -2.71 -3.33 3.79
CA ILE A 101 -3.96 -4.06 4.01
C ILE A 101 -4.76 -4.15 2.71
N LEU A 102 -4.95 -3.04 1.99
CA LEU A 102 -5.73 -3.02 0.75
C LEU A 102 -5.13 -3.87 -0.36
N PHE A 103 -3.81 -3.79 -0.52
CA PHE A 103 -3.09 -4.64 -1.45
C PHE A 103 -3.24 -6.12 -1.07
N PHE A 104 -3.05 -6.45 0.20
CA PHE A 104 -3.19 -7.82 0.69
C PHE A 104 -4.61 -8.35 0.60
N PHE A 105 -5.61 -7.48 0.79
CA PHE A 105 -7.02 -7.79 0.58
C PHE A 105 -7.29 -8.18 -0.86
N GLY A 106 -6.86 -7.37 -1.84
CA GLY A 106 -6.97 -7.70 -3.26
C GLY A 106 -6.28 -9.05 -3.58
N TYR A 107 -5.06 -9.24 -3.07
CA TYR A 107 -4.29 -10.47 -3.22
C TYR A 107 -5.06 -11.69 -2.68
N LYS A 108 -5.68 -11.57 -1.50
CA LYS A 108 -6.44 -12.67 -0.88
C LYS A 108 -7.76 -12.98 -1.55
N ILE A 109 -8.44 -11.99 -2.13
CA ILE A 109 -9.63 -12.26 -2.95
C ILE A 109 -9.26 -13.15 -4.12
N GLN A 110 -8.16 -12.84 -4.82
CA GLN A 110 -7.72 -13.65 -5.95
C GLN A 110 -7.38 -15.09 -5.51
N ASP A 111 -6.62 -15.23 -4.41
CA ASP A 111 -6.19 -16.52 -3.87
C ASP A 111 -7.42 -17.41 -3.57
N LEU A 112 -8.47 -16.82 -3.00
CA LEU A 112 -9.74 -17.49 -2.70
C LEU A 112 -10.52 -17.90 -3.96
N ILE A 113 -10.58 -17.03 -4.98
CA ILE A 113 -11.27 -17.34 -6.24
C ILE A 113 -10.55 -18.47 -6.97
N ALA A 114 -9.22 -18.42 -7.03
CA ALA A 114 -8.42 -19.46 -7.66
C ALA A 114 -8.57 -20.82 -6.93
N SER A 115 -8.59 -20.83 -5.60
CA SER A 115 -8.76 -22.08 -4.84
C SER A 115 -10.15 -22.71 -5.03
N ASN A 116 -11.19 -21.90 -5.18
CA ASN A 116 -12.56 -22.39 -5.37
C ASN A 116 -12.78 -22.97 -6.77
N HIS A 117 -12.09 -22.45 -7.81
CA HIS A 117 -12.15 -23.03 -9.15
C HIS A 117 -11.55 -24.43 -9.21
N ILE A 118 -10.49 -24.70 -8.46
CA ILE A 118 -9.82 -26.02 -8.44
C ILE A 118 -10.68 -27.11 -7.77
N GLN A 119 -11.62 -26.74 -6.90
CA GLN A 119 -12.50 -27.70 -6.21
C GLN A 119 -13.74 -28.11 -7.04
N GLN A 120 -13.98 -27.44 -8.18
CA GLN A 120 -15.13 -27.70 -9.04
C GLN A 120 -14.77 -28.48 -10.32
N GLU A 121 -13.50 -28.80 -10.52
CA GLU A 121 -12.99 -29.71 -11.56
C GLU A 121 -12.66 -31.08 -10.98
#